data_AF-A0A6C2YLI1-F1
#
_entry.id   AF-A0A6C2YLI1-F1
#
_cell.length_a   1.000
_cell.length_b   1.000
_cell.length_c   1.000
_cell.angle_alpha   90.00
_cell.angle_beta   90.00
_cell.angle_gamma   90.00
#
_symmetry.space_group_name_H-M   'P 1'
#
loop_
_entity.id
_entity.type
_entity.pdbx_description
1 polymer ?
#
loop_
_entity_poly.entity_id
_entity_poly.type
_entity_poly.pdbx_seq_one_letter_code
_entity_poly.pdbx_strand_id
1 'polypeptide(L)'
;MRIKFAASLGLGMLLLGWASSQADAPPDSPPMSPPDNPMPMNPNPGAQTRHPLGHAHEGLPLRETGLPIYAPQPDHWLNDLHAALFTQAMVPADVGGVLPGEMRGKNPQEFFIKGWQFAKRKGEDADLTTFGGDVRVSAVIAIDDARRKRLLAGFARISTPEQVQAIPELRSPLRRLMLQWDILSVWWRWESDRKWSYEDSEVRIAAAKSIRALAQPRAVLESLPSGRDELLQQFANHSVPGPAALPYLPPSVLVRDAQSEWVEIDRKASKLFRGDVALRNSRVFLRAGTRDQAAAIVEAAAKKNRPAIPDQTEVALEMTLIGVDPEFNPVVTPVIDEFRIRRLSGPFQIAAANPTSSKDGVDHWVYFRARTQLDATQNLFRFIPDTTQGLFLEYGSAKQTTFGGQCALCHRADINTPTLPRGISTLNWNALPKIATDPKVRIQAVVSEMTRVTEQLRSRVAESK
;
A
#
# COMPACT_ATOMS: atom_id res chain seq x y z
N MET A 1 9.41 -62.63 27.76
CA MET A 1 10.14 -63.37 28.81
C MET A 1 11.12 -62.39 29.48
N ARG A 2 10.90 -62.09 30.77
CA ARG A 2 11.86 -61.58 31.78
C ARG A 2 12.71 -60.32 31.45
N ILE A 3 12.55 -59.23 32.22
CA ILE A 3 13.46 -58.69 33.28
C ILE A 3 13.88 -57.27 32.86
N LYS A 4 13.99 -56.20 33.68
CA LYS A 4 13.86 -55.94 35.12
C LYS A 4 13.65 -54.43 35.35
N PHE A 5 12.94 -54.12 36.44
CA PHE A 5 12.94 -52.85 37.18
C PHE A 5 14.30 -52.59 37.86
N ALA A 6 14.64 -51.32 38.08
CA ALA A 6 15.24 -50.83 39.33
C ALA A 6 15.05 -49.31 39.48
N ALA A 7 14.56 -48.92 40.65
CA ALA A 7 14.40 -47.56 41.15
C ALA A 7 15.31 -47.37 42.37
N SER A 8 15.82 -46.15 42.61
CA SER A 8 16.12 -45.54 43.93
C SER A 8 16.62 -44.10 43.69
N LEU A 9 15.91 -43.05 44.12
CA LEU A 9 15.88 -42.40 45.45
C LEU A 9 17.21 -41.74 45.88
N GLY A 10 17.16 -40.41 46.03
CA GLY A 10 18.21 -39.58 46.59
C GLY A 10 17.70 -38.16 46.83
N LEU A 11 16.91 -37.99 47.90
CA LEU A 11 16.37 -36.72 48.39
C LEU A 11 17.46 -36.01 49.22
N GLY A 12 17.88 -34.82 48.82
CA GLY A 12 18.85 -33.98 49.55
C GLY A 12 18.30 -32.57 49.73
N MET A 13 17.73 -32.31 50.90
CA MET A 13 17.32 -31.00 51.40
C MET A 13 18.56 -30.15 51.72
N LEU A 14 18.65 -28.95 51.16
CA LEU A 14 19.59 -27.92 51.61
C LEU A 14 18.87 -26.57 51.66
N LEU A 15 18.60 -26.15 52.89
CA LEU A 15 18.15 -24.82 53.28
C LEU A 15 19.32 -23.85 53.15
N LEU A 16 19.18 -22.86 52.27
CA LEU A 16 20.01 -21.65 52.28
C LEU A 16 19.07 -20.45 52.20
N GLY A 17 18.96 -19.75 53.34
CA GLY A 17 18.30 -18.46 53.43
C GLY A 17 19.13 -17.40 52.73
N TRP A 18 18.48 -16.62 51.89
CA TRP A 18 18.99 -15.36 51.38
C TRP A 18 18.02 -14.25 51.75
N ALA A 19 18.55 -13.31 52.53
CA ALA A 19 17.88 -12.12 52.99
C ALA A 19 17.48 -11.24 51.80
N SER A 20 16.20 -10.98 51.67
CA SER A 20 15.64 -9.96 50.79
C SER A 20 15.85 -8.59 51.43
N SER A 21 16.82 -7.83 50.92
CA SER A 21 16.90 -6.39 51.14
C SER A 21 15.76 -5.72 50.37
N GLN A 22 14.77 -5.20 51.10
CA GLN A 22 13.81 -4.23 50.60
C GLN A 22 14.59 -2.99 50.18
N ALA A 23 14.63 -2.73 48.87
CA ALA A 23 14.95 -1.42 48.33
C ALA A 23 13.63 -0.77 47.93
N ASP A 24 13.38 0.39 48.51
CA ASP A 24 12.17 1.19 48.34
C ASP A 24 11.86 1.46 46.86
N ALA A 25 10.63 1.17 46.47
CA ALA A 25 10.09 1.61 45.19
C ALA A 25 9.92 3.14 45.22
N PRO A 26 10.33 3.87 44.17
CA PRO A 26 10.02 5.28 44.06
C PRO A 26 8.50 5.45 43.90
N PRO A 27 7.92 6.55 44.43
CA PRO A 27 6.49 6.76 44.45
C PRO A 27 5.92 6.89 43.03
N ASP A 28 4.70 6.38 42.89
CA ASP A 28 3.86 6.43 41.71
C ASP A 28 3.98 7.77 40.98
N SER A 29 4.53 7.71 39.76
CA SER A 29 4.34 8.80 38.81
C SER A 29 2.85 8.83 38.44
N PRO A 30 2.19 9.99 38.49
CA PRO A 30 0.79 10.10 38.11
C PRO A 30 0.62 9.61 36.66
N PRO A 31 -0.52 9.00 36.31
CA PRO A 31 -0.79 8.58 34.94
C PRO A 31 -0.60 9.78 34.02
N MET A 32 0.29 9.65 33.03
CA MET A 32 0.41 10.64 31.97
C MET A 32 -0.95 10.75 31.30
N SER A 33 -1.62 11.88 31.51
CA SER A 33 -2.76 12.26 30.69
C SER A 33 -2.33 12.18 29.22
N PRO A 34 -3.18 11.63 28.33
CA PRO A 34 -2.90 11.68 26.91
C PRO A 34 -2.67 13.16 26.51
N PRO A 35 -1.76 13.45 25.57
CA PRO A 35 -1.54 14.81 25.13
C PRO A 35 -2.85 15.35 24.51
N ASP A 36 -3.52 16.22 25.27
CA ASP A 36 -4.64 17.04 24.82
C ASP A 36 -4.12 18.10 23.84
N ASN A 37 -3.86 17.69 22.60
CA ASN A 37 -4.07 18.48 21.39
C ASN A 37 -3.59 17.70 20.16
N PRO A 38 -4.47 17.00 19.42
CA PRO A 38 -4.21 16.81 18.01
C PRO A 38 -4.25 18.19 17.37
N MET A 39 -3.07 18.75 17.06
CA MET A 39 -2.95 19.86 16.13
C MET A 39 -3.85 19.55 14.93
N PRO A 40 -4.77 20.44 14.53
CA PRO A 40 -5.66 20.17 13.43
C PRO A 40 -4.81 20.02 12.17
N MET A 41 -4.59 18.76 11.76
CA MET A 41 -4.27 18.43 10.39
C MET A 41 -5.41 19.01 9.57
N ASN A 42 -5.14 20.15 8.96
CA ASN A 42 -6.11 21.02 8.32
C ASN A 42 -7.11 20.18 7.51
N PRO A 43 -8.38 20.00 7.97
CA PRO A 43 -9.37 19.37 7.14
C PRO A 43 -9.63 20.38 6.03
N ASN A 44 -9.11 20.08 4.84
CA ASN A 44 -9.48 20.79 3.63
C ASN A 44 -11.03 20.90 3.66
N PRO A 45 -11.67 22.09 3.58
CA PRO A 45 -13.10 22.27 3.90
C PRO A 45 -14.08 21.58 2.94
N GLY A 46 -13.61 20.71 2.04
CA GLY A 46 -14.45 19.80 1.29
C GLY A 46 -14.98 18.71 2.23
N ALA A 47 -16.30 18.48 2.18
CA ALA A 47 -17.04 17.49 2.97
C ALA A 47 -16.18 16.29 3.38
N GLN A 48 -16.04 16.01 4.69
CA GLN A 48 -15.32 14.85 5.20
C GLN A 48 -15.74 13.61 4.42
N THR A 49 -14.84 13.07 3.60
CA THR A 49 -15.15 11.94 2.72
C THR A 49 -14.86 10.59 3.40
N ARG A 50 -14.13 10.63 4.52
CA ARG A 50 -13.63 9.48 5.27
C ARG A 50 -13.74 9.72 6.76
N HIS A 51 -13.77 8.64 7.52
CA HIS A 51 -13.68 8.71 8.97
C HIS A 51 -12.33 9.28 9.42
N PRO A 52 -12.32 10.20 10.40
CA PRO A 52 -11.10 10.88 10.86
C PRO A 52 -10.19 9.97 11.68
N LEU A 53 -8.97 10.44 11.95
CA LEU A 53 -8.00 9.81 12.86
C LEU A 53 -8.64 9.53 14.23
N GLY A 54 -8.42 8.34 14.77
CA GLY A 54 -8.97 7.90 16.06
C GLY A 54 -10.39 7.32 15.99
N HIS A 55 -11.07 7.39 14.84
CA HIS A 55 -12.38 6.77 14.66
C HIS A 55 -12.28 5.23 14.55
N ALA A 56 -13.31 4.51 14.99
CA ALA A 56 -13.36 3.04 14.91
C ALA A 56 -13.24 2.48 13.48
N HIS A 57 -13.59 3.30 12.48
CA HIS A 57 -13.51 3.03 11.03
C HIS A 57 -12.51 3.96 10.31
N GLU A 58 -11.52 4.48 11.03
CA GLU A 58 -10.54 5.45 10.52
C GLU A 58 -10.10 5.19 9.08
N GLY A 59 -10.22 6.22 8.25
CA GLY A 59 -9.79 6.20 6.86
C GLY A 59 -10.71 5.44 5.90
N LEU A 60 -11.75 4.74 6.37
CA LEU A 60 -12.79 4.20 5.49
C LEU A 60 -13.73 5.31 4.99
N PRO A 61 -14.34 5.17 3.80
CA PRO A 61 -15.35 6.10 3.30
C PRO A 61 -16.57 6.23 4.23
N LEU A 62 -17.14 7.43 4.34
CA LEU A 62 -18.36 7.65 5.14
C LEU A 62 -19.62 7.08 4.50
N ARG A 63 -19.66 7.01 3.16
CA ARG A 63 -20.83 6.60 2.36
C ARG A 63 -20.36 5.95 1.06
N GLU A 64 -21.25 5.18 0.43
CA GLU A 64 -21.00 4.57 -0.88
C GLU A 64 -21.04 5.57 -2.06
N THR A 65 -21.51 6.80 -1.81
CA THR A 65 -21.82 7.78 -2.86
C THR A 65 -20.59 8.35 -3.55
N GLY A 66 -20.79 8.83 -4.79
CA GLY A 66 -19.77 9.45 -5.62
C GLY A 66 -19.06 10.60 -4.90
N LEU A 67 -17.77 10.41 -4.62
CA LEU A 67 -16.88 11.51 -4.30
C LEU A 67 -16.61 12.30 -5.59
N PRO A 68 -16.38 13.63 -5.54
CA PRO A 68 -16.03 14.43 -6.71
C PRO A 68 -14.60 14.10 -7.18
N ILE A 69 -14.44 12.93 -7.78
CA ILE A 69 -13.17 12.31 -8.17
C ILE A 69 -12.77 12.78 -9.57
N TYR A 70 -13.68 12.62 -10.53
CA TYR A 70 -13.47 12.95 -11.93
C TYR A 70 -14.26 14.18 -12.39
N ALA A 71 -15.34 14.51 -11.68
CA ALA A 71 -16.15 15.68 -11.97
C ALA A 71 -16.46 16.48 -10.69
N PRO A 72 -16.61 17.82 -10.77
CA PRO A 72 -16.94 18.64 -9.61
C PRO A 72 -18.28 18.30 -8.97
N GLN A 73 -19.29 17.92 -9.77
CA GLN A 73 -20.61 17.56 -9.29
C GLN A 73 -20.58 16.14 -8.69
N PRO A 74 -20.89 15.94 -7.39
CA PRO A 74 -20.79 14.63 -6.75
C PRO A 74 -21.63 13.52 -7.42
N ASP A 75 -22.79 13.88 -7.98
CA ASP A 75 -23.72 13.00 -8.68
C ASP A 75 -23.38 12.77 -10.17
N HIS A 76 -22.28 13.34 -10.66
CA HIS A 76 -21.84 13.13 -12.03
C HIS A 76 -21.53 11.64 -12.30
N TRP A 77 -21.92 11.17 -13.48
CA TRP A 77 -21.81 9.74 -13.83
C TRP A 77 -20.37 9.19 -13.83
N LEU A 78 -19.34 10.03 -14.05
CA LEU A 78 -17.93 9.60 -13.90
C LEU A 78 -17.58 9.24 -12.44
N ASN A 79 -18.13 10.01 -11.48
CA ASN A 79 -17.96 9.75 -10.07
C ASN A 79 -18.75 8.49 -9.66
N ASP A 80 -19.93 8.29 -10.25
CA ASP A 80 -20.70 7.05 -10.09
C ASP A 80 -19.96 5.83 -10.64
N LEU A 81 -19.37 5.93 -11.84
CA LEU A 81 -18.56 4.87 -12.44
C LEU A 81 -17.37 4.51 -11.54
N HIS A 82 -16.65 5.51 -11.02
CA HIS A 82 -15.57 5.27 -10.06
C HIS A 82 -16.07 4.57 -8.79
N ALA A 83 -17.18 5.02 -8.20
CA ALA A 83 -17.77 4.36 -7.04
C ALA A 83 -18.21 2.91 -7.35
N ALA A 84 -18.74 2.66 -8.56
CA ALA A 84 -19.11 1.31 -9.01
C ALA A 84 -17.90 0.38 -9.18
N LEU A 85 -16.70 0.93 -9.41
CA LEU A 85 -15.43 0.18 -9.55
C LEU A 85 -14.71 -0.06 -8.22
N PHE A 86 -14.81 0.88 -7.27
CA PHE A 86 -13.93 0.92 -6.08
C PHE A 86 -14.64 1.01 -4.74
N THR A 87 -15.97 1.13 -4.69
CA THR A 87 -16.69 1.28 -3.42
C THR A 87 -17.69 0.15 -3.25
N GLN A 88 -17.70 -0.49 -2.08
CA GLN A 88 -18.64 -1.56 -1.76
C GLN A 88 -18.90 -1.61 -0.25
N ALA A 89 -20.18 -1.59 0.14
CA ALA A 89 -20.61 -2.00 1.46
C ALA A 89 -20.65 -3.53 1.53
N MET A 90 -20.00 -4.08 2.54
CA MET A 90 -19.98 -5.52 2.79
C MET A 90 -19.52 -5.83 4.21
N VAL A 91 -19.84 -7.03 4.67
CA VAL A 91 -19.15 -7.65 5.81
C VAL A 91 -17.84 -8.24 5.29
N PRO A 92 -16.67 -7.86 5.83
CA PRO A 92 -15.39 -8.45 5.44
C PRO A 92 -15.37 -9.96 5.76
N ALA A 93 -14.69 -10.75 4.94
CA ALA A 93 -14.60 -12.20 5.19
C ALA A 93 -13.77 -12.50 6.45
N ASP A 94 -12.75 -11.68 6.71
CA ASP A 94 -11.91 -11.73 7.91
C ASP A 94 -11.69 -10.31 8.47
N VAL A 95 -11.67 -10.17 9.79
CA VAL A 95 -11.34 -8.93 10.51
C VAL A 95 -10.01 -9.11 11.22
N GLY A 96 -9.03 -8.24 10.95
CA GLY A 96 -7.70 -8.31 11.54
C GLY A 96 -7.67 -7.84 12.99
N GLY A 97 -6.85 -8.47 13.82
CA GLY A 97 -6.83 -8.21 15.27
C GLY A 97 -6.33 -6.84 15.72
N VAL A 98 -5.82 -6.00 14.81
CA VAL A 98 -5.27 -4.65 15.11
C VAL A 98 -6.24 -3.50 14.95
N LEU A 99 -7.50 -3.77 14.60
CA LEU A 99 -8.47 -2.68 14.49
C LEU A 99 -8.74 -2.05 15.87
N PRO A 100 -9.13 -0.76 15.93
CA PRO A 100 -9.40 -0.07 17.20
C PRO A 100 -10.38 -0.82 18.12
N GLY A 101 -11.43 -1.43 17.56
CA GLY A 101 -12.38 -2.26 18.31
C GLY A 101 -11.73 -3.52 18.89
N GLU A 102 -10.87 -4.17 18.12
CA GLU A 102 -10.18 -5.41 18.50
C GLU A 102 -9.08 -5.17 19.55
N MET A 103 -8.56 -3.95 19.63
CA MET A 103 -7.55 -3.52 20.59
C MET A 103 -8.14 -3.03 21.92
N ARG A 104 -9.45 -2.78 21.98
CA ARG A 104 -10.09 -2.19 23.16
C ARG A 104 -9.88 -3.08 24.40
N GLY A 105 -9.36 -2.49 25.47
CA GLY A 105 -9.11 -3.18 26.73
C GLY A 105 -7.90 -4.13 26.73
N LYS A 106 -7.14 -4.22 25.63
CA LYS A 106 -5.92 -5.05 25.57
C LYS A 106 -4.69 -4.23 25.90
N ASN A 107 -3.79 -4.78 26.71
CA ASN A 107 -2.46 -4.21 26.91
C ASN A 107 -1.64 -4.33 25.61
N PRO A 108 -1.09 -3.23 25.06
CA PRO A 108 -0.23 -3.29 23.87
C PRO A 108 1.02 -4.19 24.02
N GLN A 109 1.52 -4.46 25.22
CA GLN A 109 2.62 -5.43 25.40
C GLN A 109 2.17 -6.86 25.12
N GLU A 110 0.99 -7.22 25.59
CA GLU A 110 0.42 -8.56 25.48
C GLU A 110 -0.14 -8.82 24.08
N PHE A 111 -0.67 -7.78 23.44
CA PHE A 111 -1.21 -7.90 22.10
C PHE A 111 -0.13 -8.09 21.03
N PHE A 112 0.92 -7.26 21.05
CA PHE A 112 1.88 -7.17 19.95
C PHE A 112 2.97 -8.26 20.00
N ILE A 113 2.63 -9.48 20.43
CA ILE A 113 3.55 -10.63 20.53
C ILE A 113 3.79 -11.36 19.18
N LYS A 114 4.62 -12.41 19.20
CA LYS A 114 4.85 -13.28 18.04
C LYS A 114 3.53 -13.71 17.38
N GLY A 115 3.35 -13.33 16.11
CA GLY A 115 2.21 -13.77 15.29
C GLY A 115 0.98 -12.85 15.31
N TRP A 116 0.99 -11.74 16.05
CA TRP A 116 -0.15 -10.82 16.14
C TRP A 116 -0.70 -10.38 14.77
N GLN A 117 0.16 -10.20 13.76
CA GLN A 117 -0.23 -9.75 12.42
C GLN A 117 -1.12 -10.76 11.67
N PHE A 118 -1.08 -12.03 12.09
CA PHE A 118 -1.94 -13.08 11.59
C PHE A 118 -3.24 -13.23 12.40
N ALA A 119 -3.34 -12.58 13.57
CA ALA A 119 -4.56 -12.60 14.37
C ALA A 119 -5.72 -12.03 13.56
N LYS A 120 -6.79 -12.80 13.48
CA LYS A 120 -8.02 -12.44 12.79
C LYS A 120 -9.20 -13.24 13.31
N ARG A 121 -10.40 -12.69 13.16
CA ARG A 121 -11.67 -13.38 13.34
C ARG A 121 -12.49 -13.33 12.06
N LYS A 122 -13.60 -14.06 12.01
CA LYS A 122 -14.59 -13.91 10.94
C LYS A 122 -15.32 -12.57 11.09
N GLY A 123 -15.66 -11.96 9.97
CA GLY A 123 -16.54 -10.81 9.98
C GLY A 123 -17.97 -11.21 10.30
N GLU A 124 -18.67 -10.30 10.97
CA GLU A 124 -20.05 -10.44 11.43
C GLU A 124 -20.87 -9.25 10.91
N ASP A 125 -22.20 -9.30 11.05
CA ASP A 125 -23.07 -8.22 10.58
C ASP A 125 -22.73 -6.85 11.18
N ALA A 126 -22.20 -6.83 12.41
CA ALA A 126 -21.72 -5.61 13.07
C ALA A 126 -20.49 -4.98 12.40
N ASP A 127 -19.75 -5.72 11.57
CA ASP A 127 -18.61 -5.23 10.78
C ASP A 127 -19.03 -4.70 9.40
N LEU A 128 -20.32 -4.71 9.07
CA LEU A 128 -20.83 -4.15 7.83
C LEU A 128 -20.40 -2.68 7.70
N THR A 129 -19.58 -2.39 6.71
CA THR A 129 -19.09 -1.03 6.45
C THR A 129 -18.77 -0.83 4.98
N THR A 130 -18.48 0.41 4.60
CA THR A 130 -18.11 0.77 3.24
C THR A 130 -16.59 0.76 3.09
N PHE A 131 -16.07 0.06 2.07
CA PHE A 131 -14.64 0.01 1.77
C PHE A 131 -14.30 0.76 0.47
N GLY A 132 -13.04 1.21 0.36
CA GLY A 132 -12.43 1.73 -0.88
C GLY A 132 -12.43 3.26 -1.07
N GLY A 133 -12.80 3.73 -2.26
CA GLY A 133 -13.16 5.13 -2.57
C GLY A 133 -12.10 6.13 -3.05
N ASP A 134 -10.78 5.94 -2.84
CA ASP A 134 -9.74 6.89 -3.35
C ASP A 134 -8.32 6.29 -3.26
N VAL A 135 -8.23 4.97 -3.04
CA VAL A 135 -6.95 4.30 -2.84
C VAL A 135 -7.02 2.89 -3.38
N ARG A 136 -5.86 2.43 -3.83
CA ARG A 136 -5.55 1.10 -4.38
C ARG A 136 -6.09 -0.10 -3.57
N VAL A 137 -6.46 0.12 -2.31
CA VAL A 137 -7.07 -0.88 -1.45
C VAL A 137 -8.57 -0.97 -1.72
N SER A 138 -8.98 -2.16 -2.13
CA SER A 138 -10.34 -2.66 -2.34
C SER A 138 -10.97 -2.28 -3.69
N ALA A 139 -10.69 -3.07 -4.72
CA ALA A 139 -11.67 -3.15 -5.81
C ALA A 139 -12.83 -4.04 -5.36
N VAL A 140 -13.93 -3.90 -6.05
CA VAL A 140 -15.15 -4.67 -5.85
C VAL A 140 -14.86 -6.17 -5.92
N ILE A 141 -15.39 -6.92 -4.95
CA ILE A 141 -15.27 -8.39 -4.89
C ILE A 141 -16.42 -9.11 -5.57
N ALA A 142 -17.56 -8.44 -5.77
CA ALA A 142 -18.76 -9.00 -6.38
C ALA A 142 -19.55 -7.94 -7.16
N ILE A 143 -20.03 -8.30 -8.35
CA ILE A 143 -20.87 -7.44 -9.18
C ILE A 143 -22.28 -8.04 -9.20
N ASP A 144 -23.17 -7.42 -8.44
CA ASP A 144 -24.61 -7.67 -8.53
C ASP A 144 -25.23 -7.00 -9.76
N ASP A 145 -26.51 -7.28 -10.03
CA ASP A 145 -27.22 -6.74 -11.20
C ASP A 145 -27.30 -5.20 -11.20
N ALA A 146 -27.41 -4.58 -10.04
CA ALA A 146 -27.49 -3.12 -9.94
C ALA A 146 -26.14 -2.47 -10.31
N ARG A 147 -25.04 -3.02 -9.79
CA ARG A 147 -23.68 -2.60 -10.11
C ARG A 147 -23.34 -2.89 -11.56
N ARG A 148 -23.72 -4.07 -12.07
CA ARG A 148 -23.58 -4.44 -13.48
C ARG A 148 -24.19 -3.38 -14.39
N LYS A 149 -25.45 -2.99 -14.14
CA LYS A 149 -26.16 -1.94 -14.90
C LYS A 149 -25.42 -0.61 -14.86
N ARG A 150 -24.95 -0.18 -13.68
CA ARG A 150 -24.16 1.06 -13.51
C ARG A 150 -22.85 1.03 -14.30
N LEU A 151 -22.10 -0.08 -14.21
CA LEU A 151 -20.85 -0.27 -14.93
C LEU A 151 -21.07 -0.21 -16.46
N LEU A 152 -22.03 -0.98 -16.99
CA LEU A 152 -22.32 -0.97 -18.42
C LEU A 152 -22.79 0.41 -18.91
N ALA A 153 -23.65 1.09 -18.15
CA ALA A 153 -24.10 2.44 -18.48
C ALA A 153 -22.93 3.45 -18.49
N GLY A 154 -21.99 3.35 -17.55
CA GLY A 154 -20.78 4.17 -17.52
C GLY A 154 -19.84 3.87 -18.69
N PHE A 155 -19.53 2.60 -18.94
CA PHE A 155 -18.66 2.18 -20.04
C PHE A 155 -19.21 2.55 -21.41
N ALA A 156 -20.53 2.47 -21.62
CA ALA A 156 -21.17 2.86 -22.87
C ALA A 156 -20.94 4.36 -23.23
N ARG A 157 -20.70 5.22 -22.24
CA ARG A 157 -20.42 6.65 -22.43
C ARG A 157 -18.97 6.96 -22.81
N ILE A 158 -18.07 5.98 -22.68
CA ILE A 158 -16.63 6.10 -22.97
C ILE A 158 -16.14 4.92 -23.82
N SER A 159 -17.01 4.39 -24.67
CA SER A 159 -16.72 3.20 -25.48
C SER A 159 -15.96 3.52 -26.78
N THR A 160 -15.90 4.79 -27.19
CA THR A 160 -15.12 5.25 -28.35
C THR A 160 -14.28 6.49 -28.03
N PRO A 161 -13.19 6.73 -28.78
CA PRO A 161 -12.37 7.94 -28.61
C PRO A 161 -13.16 9.24 -28.76
N GLU A 162 -14.13 9.29 -29.66
CA GLU A 162 -14.97 10.47 -29.93
C GLU A 162 -15.85 10.80 -28.73
N GLN A 163 -16.45 9.77 -28.11
CA GLN A 163 -17.22 9.94 -26.87
C GLN A 163 -16.33 10.47 -25.74
N VAL A 164 -15.12 9.92 -25.59
CA VAL A 164 -14.15 10.39 -24.59
C VAL A 164 -13.75 11.85 -24.82
N GLN A 165 -13.52 12.25 -26.08
CA GLN A 165 -13.16 13.64 -26.44
C GLN A 165 -14.30 14.64 -26.19
N ALA A 166 -15.55 14.19 -26.29
CA ALA A 166 -16.73 15.03 -26.04
C ALA A 166 -16.94 15.36 -24.55
N ILE A 167 -16.33 14.61 -23.62
CA ILE A 167 -16.49 14.78 -22.18
C ILE A 167 -15.51 15.86 -21.66
N PRO A 168 -15.99 17.01 -21.16
CA PRO A 168 -15.13 18.11 -20.71
C PRO A 168 -14.11 17.70 -19.65
N GLU A 169 -14.53 16.91 -18.67
CA GLU A 169 -13.71 16.44 -17.55
C GLU A 169 -12.51 15.60 -18.00
N LEU A 170 -12.65 14.88 -19.12
CA LEU A 170 -11.65 13.98 -19.68
C LEU A 170 -10.77 14.64 -20.74
N ARG A 171 -10.85 15.96 -20.92
CA ARG A 171 -9.90 16.74 -21.74
C ARG A 171 -8.52 16.81 -21.11
N SER A 172 -8.43 16.73 -19.78
CA SER A 172 -7.17 16.65 -19.04
C SER A 172 -6.49 15.30 -19.30
N PRO A 173 -5.27 15.27 -19.90
CA PRO A 173 -4.54 14.03 -20.16
C PRO A 173 -4.27 13.20 -18.90
N LEU A 174 -4.01 13.87 -17.77
CA LEU A 174 -3.80 13.22 -16.49
C LEU A 174 -5.07 12.53 -15.99
N ARG A 175 -6.23 13.22 -16.00
CA ARG A 175 -7.51 12.60 -15.62
C ARG A 175 -7.86 11.40 -16.49
N ARG A 176 -7.62 11.52 -17.81
CA ARG A 176 -7.85 10.42 -18.74
C ARG A 176 -6.97 9.21 -18.45
N LEU A 177 -5.68 9.42 -18.14
CA LEU A 177 -4.79 8.35 -17.70
C LEU A 177 -5.28 7.71 -16.39
N MET A 178 -5.67 8.52 -15.40
CA MET A 178 -6.15 8.02 -14.11
C MET A 178 -7.38 7.13 -14.29
N LEU A 179 -8.37 7.58 -15.08
CA LEU A 179 -9.57 6.78 -15.36
C LEU A 179 -9.23 5.51 -16.16
N GLN A 180 -8.34 5.60 -17.15
CA GLN A 180 -7.88 4.42 -17.90
C GLN A 180 -7.26 3.40 -16.95
N TRP A 181 -6.38 3.86 -16.07
CA TRP A 181 -5.67 3.04 -15.10
C TRP A 181 -6.64 2.39 -14.10
N ASP A 182 -7.58 3.16 -13.58
CA ASP A 182 -8.61 2.71 -12.65
C ASP A 182 -9.43 1.56 -13.26
N ILE A 183 -9.95 1.73 -14.47
CA ILE A 183 -10.71 0.69 -15.19
C ILE A 183 -9.81 -0.52 -15.49
N LEU A 184 -8.58 -0.29 -15.99
CA LEU A 184 -7.62 -1.36 -16.26
C LEU A 184 -7.32 -2.19 -15.01
N SER A 185 -7.19 -1.55 -13.85
CA SER A 185 -6.85 -2.22 -12.60
C SER A 185 -7.92 -3.15 -12.08
N VAL A 186 -9.19 -2.76 -12.25
CA VAL A 186 -10.33 -3.57 -11.87
C VAL A 186 -10.58 -4.66 -12.93
N TRP A 187 -10.56 -4.29 -14.21
CA TRP A 187 -10.72 -5.22 -15.32
C TRP A 187 -9.70 -6.36 -15.26
N TRP A 188 -8.42 -6.04 -15.06
CA TRP A 188 -7.39 -7.07 -15.00
C TRP A 188 -7.53 -7.99 -13.80
N ARG A 189 -8.09 -7.51 -12.67
CA ARG A 189 -8.43 -8.38 -11.54
C ARG A 189 -9.52 -9.37 -11.92
N TRP A 190 -10.57 -8.91 -12.60
CA TRP A 190 -11.63 -9.80 -13.11
C TRP A 190 -11.09 -10.84 -14.07
N GLU A 191 -10.09 -10.51 -14.90
CA GLU A 191 -9.49 -11.44 -15.86
C GLU A 191 -8.49 -12.42 -15.22
N SER A 192 -7.70 -11.98 -14.24
CA SER A 192 -6.50 -12.71 -13.81
C SER A 192 -6.59 -13.39 -12.44
N ASP A 193 -7.46 -12.93 -11.55
CA ASP A 193 -7.57 -13.48 -10.20
C ASP A 193 -8.63 -14.59 -10.18
N ARG A 194 -8.23 -15.86 -10.07
CA ARG A 194 -9.19 -16.98 -10.00
C ARG A 194 -10.20 -16.89 -8.86
N LYS A 195 -9.85 -16.20 -7.77
CA LYS A 195 -10.76 -16.08 -6.63
C LYS A 195 -11.79 -14.98 -6.86
N TRP A 196 -11.39 -13.89 -7.48
CA TRP A 196 -12.22 -12.72 -7.73
C TRP A 196 -12.57 -12.54 -9.21
N SER A 197 -12.40 -13.60 -10.00
CA SER A 197 -12.71 -13.62 -11.42
C SER A 197 -14.21 -13.51 -11.61
N TYR A 198 -14.62 -12.72 -12.60
CA TYR A 198 -16.02 -12.41 -12.84
C TYR A 198 -16.41 -12.76 -14.27
N GLU A 199 -17.17 -13.84 -14.47
CA GLU A 199 -17.39 -14.44 -15.79
C GLU A 199 -18.32 -13.68 -16.74
N ASP A 200 -18.73 -12.46 -16.39
CA ASP A 200 -19.52 -11.62 -17.28
C ASP A 200 -18.67 -11.05 -18.42
N SER A 201 -18.77 -11.71 -19.57
CA SER A 201 -18.06 -11.29 -20.79
C SER A 201 -18.51 -9.91 -21.27
N GLU A 202 -19.77 -9.53 -21.10
CA GLU A 202 -20.28 -8.23 -21.54
C GLU A 202 -19.60 -7.09 -20.79
N VAL A 203 -19.53 -7.19 -19.45
CA VAL A 203 -18.85 -6.20 -18.60
C VAL A 203 -17.36 -6.15 -18.91
N ARG A 204 -16.69 -7.30 -19.06
CA ARG A 204 -15.25 -7.37 -19.39
C ARG A 204 -14.95 -6.75 -20.76
N ILE A 205 -15.78 -7.02 -21.78
CA ILE A 205 -15.63 -6.44 -23.13
C ILE A 205 -15.89 -4.92 -23.10
N ALA A 206 -16.93 -4.48 -22.40
CA ALA A 206 -17.25 -3.05 -22.26
C ALA A 206 -16.13 -2.27 -21.56
N ALA A 207 -15.55 -2.84 -20.50
CA ALA A 207 -14.38 -2.28 -19.83
C ALA A 207 -13.16 -2.23 -20.76
N ALA A 208 -12.88 -3.30 -21.50
CA ALA A 208 -11.79 -3.37 -22.47
C ALA A 208 -11.91 -2.29 -23.58
N LYS A 209 -13.12 -2.09 -24.11
CA LYS A 209 -13.41 -0.99 -25.06
C LYS A 209 -13.15 0.37 -24.43
N SER A 210 -13.59 0.56 -23.18
CA SER A 210 -13.40 1.81 -22.45
C SER A 210 -11.92 2.13 -22.22
N ILE A 211 -11.12 1.13 -21.85
CA ILE A 211 -9.66 1.27 -21.68
C ILE A 211 -9.01 1.73 -23.00
N ARG A 212 -9.40 1.14 -24.14
CA ARG A 212 -8.91 1.53 -25.47
C ARG A 212 -9.37 2.94 -25.84
N ALA A 213 -10.62 3.30 -25.61
CA ALA A 213 -11.16 4.61 -25.93
C ALA A 213 -10.49 5.73 -25.12
N LEU A 214 -10.09 5.44 -23.88
CA LEU A 214 -9.32 6.34 -23.02
C LEU A 214 -7.82 6.40 -23.36
N ALA A 215 -7.35 5.56 -24.29
CA ALA A 215 -5.94 5.53 -24.66
C ALA A 215 -5.46 6.86 -25.23
N GLN A 216 -4.19 7.14 -24.97
CA GLN A 216 -3.53 8.38 -25.37
C GLN A 216 -2.23 8.06 -26.10
N PRO A 217 -1.81 8.90 -27.07
CA PRO A 217 -0.53 8.70 -27.74
C PRO A 217 0.62 8.60 -26.74
N ARG A 218 1.61 7.75 -27.02
CA ARG A 218 2.80 7.57 -26.19
C ARG A 218 3.44 8.90 -25.76
N ALA A 219 3.62 9.82 -26.70
CA ALA A 219 4.23 11.12 -26.44
C ALA A 219 3.46 11.94 -25.37
N VAL A 220 2.12 11.85 -25.36
CA VAL A 220 1.28 12.52 -24.35
C VAL A 220 1.46 11.88 -22.99
N LEU A 221 1.48 10.54 -22.93
CA LEU A 221 1.66 9.79 -21.67
C LEU A 221 3.04 10.00 -21.05
N GLU A 222 4.09 10.06 -21.87
CA GLU A 222 5.47 10.29 -21.45
C GLU A 222 5.71 11.75 -21.00
N SER A 223 4.89 12.71 -21.47
CA SER A 223 5.01 14.13 -21.13
C SER A 223 4.19 14.57 -19.91
N LEU A 224 3.46 13.67 -19.25
CA LEU A 224 2.62 14.03 -18.11
C LEU A 224 3.45 14.56 -16.92
N PRO A 225 2.89 15.43 -16.07
CA PRO A 225 3.59 15.87 -14.87
C PRO A 225 3.72 14.72 -13.88
N SER A 226 4.91 14.54 -13.31
CA SER A 226 5.17 13.45 -12.36
C SER A 226 4.42 13.63 -11.03
N GLY A 227 4.20 14.87 -10.59
CA GLY A 227 3.76 15.20 -9.22
C GLY A 227 4.87 15.19 -8.17
N ARG A 228 6.13 14.96 -8.59
CA ARG A 228 7.24 14.81 -7.67
C ARG A 228 7.53 16.07 -6.89
N ASP A 229 7.61 17.21 -7.58
CA ASP A 229 8.00 18.47 -6.96
C ASP A 229 6.89 18.95 -6.03
N GLU A 230 5.63 18.73 -6.41
CA GLU A 230 4.46 18.97 -5.58
C GLU A 230 4.42 18.07 -4.35
N LEU A 231 4.79 16.78 -4.47
CA LEU A 231 4.92 15.88 -3.31
C LEU A 231 5.97 16.39 -2.32
N LEU A 232 7.16 16.76 -2.82
CA LEU A 232 8.24 17.28 -1.98
C LEU A 232 7.86 18.61 -1.33
N GLN A 233 7.25 19.53 -2.08
CA GLN A 233 6.79 20.82 -1.59
C GLN A 233 5.70 20.66 -0.53
N GLN A 234 4.71 19.78 -0.77
CA GLN A 234 3.58 19.56 0.13
C GLN A 234 4.03 19.06 1.50
N PHE A 235 5.08 18.24 1.57
CA PHE A 235 5.59 17.68 2.83
C PHE A 235 6.98 18.22 3.22
N ALA A 236 7.37 19.40 2.74
CA ALA A 236 8.68 20.00 3.00
C ALA A 236 8.98 20.19 4.50
N ASN A 237 7.95 20.46 5.31
CA ASN A 237 8.07 20.64 6.76
C ASN A 237 8.06 19.32 7.56
N HIS A 238 8.05 18.18 6.87
CA HIS A 238 8.01 16.84 7.45
C HIS A 238 9.29 16.04 7.14
N SER A 239 10.44 16.71 7.16
CA SER A 239 11.75 16.12 6.85
C SER A 239 12.44 15.46 8.04
N VAL A 240 11.83 15.52 9.23
CA VAL A 240 12.35 14.89 10.46
C VAL A 240 11.46 13.71 10.81
N PRO A 241 12.02 12.51 11.02
CA PRO A 241 11.24 11.35 11.43
C PRO A 241 10.49 11.61 12.74
N GLY A 242 9.19 11.41 12.73
CA GLY A 242 8.32 11.47 13.91
C GLY A 242 7.55 10.16 14.10
N PRO A 243 6.50 10.15 14.94
CA PRO A 243 5.58 9.02 15.03
C PRO A 243 5.04 8.60 13.65
N ALA A 244 4.84 7.29 13.43
CA ALA A 244 4.33 6.76 12.14
C ALA A 244 2.93 7.28 11.76
N ALA A 245 2.18 7.84 12.71
CA ALA A 245 0.89 8.51 12.47
C ALA A 245 1.04 9.93 11.89
N LEU A 246 2.25 10.49 11.84
CA LEU A 246 2.57 11.78 11.24
C LEU A 246 3.40 11.57 9.97
N PRO A 247 3.24 12.43 8.94
CA PRO A 247 4.01 12.31 7.71
C PRO A 247 5.51 12.51 7.95
N TYR A 248 6.30 11.82 7.13
CA TYR A 248 7.75 11.94 7.01
C TYR A 248 8.21 11.73 5.56
N LEU A 249 8.90 12.72 4.99
CA LEU A 249 9.41 12.71 3.61
C LEU A 249 10.82 13.36 3.58
N PRO A 250 11.90 12.58 3.39
CA PRO A 250 13.24 13.13 3.24
C PRO A 250 13.32 13.98 1.97
N PRO A 251 13.85 15.22 2.03
CA PRO A 251 13.89 16.11 0.87
C PRO A 251 14.77 15.58 -0.28
N SER A 252 15.74 14.72 0.02
CA SER A 252 16.66 14.15 -0.97
C SER A 252 16.15 12.87 -1.65
N VAL A 253 15.06 12.25 -1.16
CA VAL A 253 14.67 10.87 -1.54
C VAL A 253 14.31 10.69 -3.01
N LEU A 254 13.88 11.76 -3.65
CA LEU A 254 13.57 11.73 -5.07
C LEU A 254 14.65 12.39 -5.93
N VAL A 255 15.68 13.03 -5.35
CA VAL A 255 16.76 13.69 -6.09
C VAL A 255 17.56 12.65 -6.88
N ARG A 256 17.37 12.62 -8.20
CA ARG A 256 18.01 11.70 -9.15
C ARG A 256 19.39 12.19 -9.60
N ASP A 257 20.19 12.61 -8.63
CA ASP A 257 21.59 12.98 -8.85
C ASP A 257 22.49 11.75 -8.63
N ALA A 258 23.55 11.64 -9.43
CA ALA A 258 24.59 10.63 -9.24
C ALA A 258 25.28 10.75 -7.87
N GLN A 259 25.29 11.95 -7.28
CA GLN A 259 25.83 12.20 -5.93
C GLN A 259 24.81 11.99 -4.80
N SER A 260 23.57 11.60 -5.13
CA SER A 260 22.55 11.34 -4.10
C SER A 260 22.99 10.20 -3.17
N GLU A 261 22.74 10.38 -1.87
CA GLU A 261 22.90 9.35 -0.84
C GLU A 261 21.97 8.14 -1.09
N TRP A 262 20.93 8.33 -1.91
CA TRP A 262 20.01 7.28 -2.32
C TRP A 262 20.56 6.51 -3.52
N VAL A 263 20.67 5.19 -3.37
CA VAL A 263 20.99 4.27 -4.46
C VAL A 263 19.73 3.58 -4.95
N GLU A 264 19.48 3.58 -6.26
CA GLU A 264 18.39 2.80 -6.84
C GLU A 264 18.79 1.31 -6.88
N ILE A 265 17.87 0.45 -6.45
CA ILE A 265 18.02 -1.01 -6.43
C ILE A 265 17.20 -1.60 -7.56
N ASP A 266 17.88 -2.26 -8.50
CA ASP A 266 17.26 -3.23 -9.39
C ASP A 266 17.16 -4.60 -8.69
N ARG A 267 16.07 -5.31 -8.98
CA ARG A 267 15.76 -6.60 -8.35
C ARG A 267 14.84 -7.43 -9.24
N LYS A 268 14.88 -8.74 -9.06
CA LYS A 268 13.85 -9.65 -9.56
C LYS A 268 12.48 -9.21 -9.01
N ALA A 269 11.55 -8.99 -9.93
CA ALA A 269 10.21 -8.56 -9.61
C ALA A 269 9.40 -9.70 -8.94
N SER A 270 8.95 -9.46 -7.71
CA SER A 270 7.91 -10.25 -7.05
C SER A 270 6.54 -9.57 -7.22
N LYS A 271 5.45 -10.10 -6.64
CA LYS A 271 4.07 -9.63 -6.86
C LYS A 271 3.91 -8.09 -6.88
N LEU A 272 4.37 -7.37 -5.86
CA LEU A 272 4.22 -5.91 -5.78
C LEU A 272 5.08 -5.12 -6.79
N PHE A 273 6.07 -5.79 -7.39
CA PHE A 273 7.01 -5.18 -8.32
C PHE A 273 6.69 -5.52 -9.76
N ARG A 274 6.00 -6.63 -10.02
CA ARG A 274 5.63 -7.07 -11.37
C ARG A 274 4.57 -6.16 -12.01
N GLY A 275 4.84 -5.68 -13.21
CA GLY A 275 3.96 -4.81 -13.99
C GLY A 275 2.58 -5.42 -14.19
N ASP A 276 2.50 -6.70 -14.55
CA ASP A 276 1.23 -7.41 -14.77
C ASP A 276 0.45 -7.76 -13.49
N VAL A 277 0.95 -7.42 -12.31
CA VAL A 277 0.24 -7.64 -11.05
C VAL A 277 -0.07 -6.30 -10.39
N ALA A 278 0.93 -5.42 -10.32
CA ALA A 278 0.83 -4.11 -9.71
C ALA A 278 0.20 -3.05 -10.63
N LEU A 279 0.26 -3.29 -11.95
CA LEU A 279 -0.08 -2.35 -13.03
C LEU A 279 0.62 -1.00 -12.87
N ARG A 280 1.84 -1.04 -12.35
CA ARG A 280 2.68 0.12 -12.06
C ARG A 280 4.12 -0.23 -12.37
N ASN A 281 4.89 0.79 -12.69
CA ASN A 281 6.34 0.71 -12.64
C ASN A 281 6.81 0.98 -11.21
N SER A 282 7.51 0.02 -10.61
CA SER A 282 7.94 0.07 -9.22
C SER A 282 9.45 0.24 -9.15
N ARG A 283 9.92 1.34 -8.54
CA ARG A 283 11.35 1.65 -8.35
C ARG A 283 11.67 1.75 -6.87
N VAL A 284 12.80 1.18 -6.47
CA VAL A 284 13.21 1.08 -5.07
C VAL A 284 14.50 1.84 -4.88
N PHE A 285 14.57 2.62 -3.81
CA PHE A 285 15.78 3.34 -3.42
C PHE A 285 16.17 2.97 -1.99
N LEU A 286 17.46 2.94 -1.71
CA LEU A 286 18.02 2.67 -0.39
C LEU A 286 18.95 3.81 0.00
N ARG A 287 18.86 4.24 1.25
CA ARG A 287 19.82 5.15 1.90
C ARG A 287 20.28 4.55 3.21
N ALA A 288 21.58 4.52 3.44
CA ALA A 288 22.16 3.94 4.65
C ALA A 288 23.41 4.74 5.05
N GLY A 289 23.19 5.97 5.52
CA GLY A 289 24.28 6.94 5.72
C GLY A 289 24.74 7.50 4.38
N THR A 290 25.91 7.05 3.89
CA THR A 290 26.46 7.50 2.61
C THR A 290 26.01 6.64 1.42
N ARG A 291 26.21 7.17 0.20
CA ARG A 291 25.98 6.41 -1.05
C ARG A 291 26.81 5.13 -1.10
N ASP A 292 28.09 5.20 -0.76
CA ASP A 292 29.00 4.05 -0.77
C ASP A 292 28.60 2.98 0.24
N GLN A 293 28.12 3.38 1.42
CA GLN A 293 27.58 2.46 2.42
C GLN A 293 26.32 1.75 1.90
N ALA A 294 25.39 2.50 1.29
CA ALA A 294 24.19 1.92 0.69
C ALA A 294 24.53 0.95 -0.46
N ALA A 295 25.48 1.32 -1.32
CA ALA A 295 25.99 0.48 -2.39
C ALA A 295 26.61 -0.83 -1.87
N ALA A 296 27.49 -0.75 -0.87
CA ALA A 296 28.14 -1.90 -0.25
C ALA A 296 27.11 -2.88 0.37
N ILE A 297 26.04 -2.36 0.98
CA ILE A 297 24.95 -3.18 1.52
C ILE A 297 24.24 -3.95 0.38
N VAL A 298 23.92 -3.28 -0.73
CA VAL A 298 23.26 -3.92 -1.89
C VAL A 298 24.15 -5.02 -2.48
N GLU A 299 25.44 -4.75 -2.67
CA GLU A 299 26.40 -5.72 -3.20
C GLU A 299 26.59 -6.93 -2.27
N ALA A 300 26.65 -6.69 -0.95
CA ALA A 300 26.72 -7.75 0.03
C ALA A 300 25.45 -8.62 -0.02
N ALA A 301 24.27 -8.01 -0.06
CA ALA A 301 22.99 -8.71 -0.17
C ALA A 301 22.90 -9.60 -1.42
N ALA A 302 23.46 -9.16 -2.55
CA ALA A 302 23.52 -9.92 -3.80
C ALA A 302 24.29 -11.25 -3.67
N LYS A 303 25.33 -11.27 -2.83
CA LYS A 303 26.24 -12.42 -2.63
C LYS A 303 25.69 -13.48 -1.67
N LYS A 304 24.37 -13.50 -1.42
CA LYS A 304 23.70 -14.32 -0.39
C LYS A 304 24.19 -14.01 1.03
N ASN A 305 24.92 -12.92 1.24
CA ASN A 305 25.26 -12.47 2.59
C ASN A 305 24.02 -11.84 3.23
N ARG A 306 24.01 -11.82 4.55
CA ARG A 306 23.04 -11.05 5.34
C ARG A 306 23.77 -9.82 5.85
N PRO A 307 23.91 -8.74 5.03
CA PRO A 307 24.63 -7.57 5.48
C PRO A 307 24.03 -7.06 6.78
N ALA A 308 24.89 -6.64 7.69
CA ALA A 308 24.44 -5.87 8.83
C ALA A 308 23.82 -4.57 8.28
N ILE A 309 22.54 -4.37 8.56
CA ILE A 309 21.84 -3.16 8.14
C ILE A 309 21.93 -2.15 9.28
N PRO A 310 22.57 -0.98 9.07
CA PRO A 310 22.64 0.06 10.08
C PRO A 310 21.24 0.52 10.50
N ASP A 311 21.11 0.90 11.77
CA ASP A 311 19.93 1.62 12.20
C ASP A 311 19.82 2.93 11.41
N GLN A 312 18.60 3.44 11.27
CA GLN A 312 18.24 4.58 10.43
C GLN A 312 18.38 4.36 8.92
N THR A 313 18.67 3.14 8.47
CA THR A 313 18.58 2.80 7.04
C THR A 313 17.17 3.04 6.53
N GLU A 314 17.05 3.68 5.38
CA GLU A 314 15.79 4.06 4.76
C GLU A 314 15.61 3.38 3.41
N VAL A 315 14.36 3.04 3.09
CA VAL A 315 13.97 2.47 1.81
C VAL A 315 12.80 3.26 1.26
N ALA A 316 12.92 3.74 0.04
CA ALA A 316 11.82 4.37 -0.67
C ALA A 316 11.30 3.47 -1.79
N LEU A 317 9.99 3.48 -2.01
CA LEU A 317 9.31 2.83 -3.12
C LEU A 317 8.53 3.91 -3.89
N GLU A 318 8.98 4.20 -5.10
CA GLU A 318 8.26 5.05 -6.07
C GLU A 318 7.45 4.15 -7.00
N MET A 319 6.15 4.39 -7.11
CA MET A 319 5.30 3.66 -8.04
C MET A 319 4.63 4.62 -9.02
N THR A 320 4.96 4.48 -10.30
CA THR A 320 4.39 5.29 -11.37
C THR A 320 3.37 4.50 -12.19
N LEU A 321 2.40 5.20 -12.76
CA LEU A 321 1.33 4.58 -13.56
C LEU A 321 1.85 4.05 -14.89
N ILE A 322 1.23 2.97 -15.34
CA ILE A 322 1.36 2.46 -16.70
C ILE A 322 0.06 2.77 -17.42
N GLY A 323 0.14 3.54 -18.51
CA GLY A 323 -0.95 3.72 -19.45
C GLY A 323 -0.87 2.71 -20.59
N VAL A 324 -1.91 2.68 -21.42
CA VAL A 324 -1.94 1.90 -22.66
C VAL A 324 -2.23 2.86 -23.81
N ASP A 325 -1.44 2.79 -24.88
CA ASP A 325 -1.62 3.61 -26.08
C ASP A 325 -2.71 3.03 -27.02
N PRO A 326 -3.13 3.75 -28.08
CA PRO A 326 -4.21 3.29 -28.96
C PRO A 326 -3.95 1.94 -29.66
N GLU A 327 -2.68 1.54 -29.78
CA GLU A 327 -2.19 0.28 -30.35
C GLU A 327 -2.02 -0.83 -29.29
N PHE A 328 -2.48 -0.57 -28.07
CA PHE A 328 -2.37 -1.44 -26.91
C PHE A 328 -0.94 -1.67 -26.40
N ASN A 329 0.01 -0.79 -26.73
CA ASN A 329 1.33 -0.88 -26.14
C ASN A 329 1.31 -0.27 -24.73
N PRO A 330 1.95 -0.92 -23.75
CA PRO A 330 2.09 -0.33 -22.43
C PRO A 330 3.09 0.83 -22.48
N VAL A 331 2.77 1.91 -21.77
CA VAL A 331 3.61 3.10 -21.65
C VAL A 331 3.80 3.40 -20.18
N VAL A 332 5.04 3.30 -19.69
CA VAL A 332 5.40 3.73 -18.33
C VAL A 332 5.39 5.25 -18.31
N THR A 333 4.53 5.82 -17.48
CA THR A 333 4.39 7.27 -17.35
C THR A 333 5.27 7.79 -16.20
N PRO A 334 5.59 9.10 -16.17
CA PRO A 334 6.25 9.71 -15.02
C PRO A 334 5.31 9.94 -13.83
N VAL A 335 4.00 9.75 -13.99
CA VAL A 335 2.99 10.08 -12.97
C VAL A 335 3.16 9.19 -11.75
N ILE A 336 3.64 9.77 -10.65
CA ILE A 336 3.70 9.10 -9.35
C ILE A 336 2.28 8.97 -8.82
N ASP A 337 1.86 7.73 -8.60
CA ASP A 337 0.58 7.40 -7.99
C ASP A 337 0.72 7.05 -6.51
N GLU A 338 1.83 6.42 -6.17
CA GLU A 338 2.11 5.97 -4.82
C GLU A 338 3.58 6.14 -4.50
N PHE A 339 3.84 6.64 -3.30
CA PHE A 339 5.17 6.76 -2.74
C PHE A 339 5.18 6.16 -1.34
N ARG A 340 6.18 5.34 -1.02
CA ARG A 340 6.36 4.80 0.33
C ARG A 340 7.76 5.06 0.82
N ILE A 341 7.88 5.37 2.10
CA ILE A 341 9.16 5.39 2.81
C ILE A 341 9.08 4.38 3.93
N ARG A 342 10.21 3.73 4.18
CA ARG A 342 10.46 2.96 5.38
C ARG A 342 11.76 3.38 5.99
N ARG A 343 11.83 3.29 7.32
CA ARG A 343 13.04 3.61 8.08
C ARG A 343 13.24 2.57 9.16
N LEU A 344 14.46 2.09 9.30
CA LEU A 344 14.85 1.21 10.39
C LEU A 344 15.06 2.02 11.67
N SER A 345 14.02 2.26 12.45
CA SER A 345 14.13 3.21 13.58
C SER A 345 14.74 2.62 14.85
N GLY A 346 14.63 1.31 15.08
CA GLY A 346 15.09 0.64 16.31
C GLY A 346 14.46 1.18 17.61
N PRO A 347 14.71 0.55 18.78
CA PRO A 347 15.21 -0.81 18.94
C PRO A 347 14.20 -1.86 18.45
N PHE A 348 14.68 -3.05 18.08
CA PHE A 348 13.88 -4.18 17.59
C PHE A 348 13.15 -4.91 18.73
N GLN A 349 12.51 -4.16 19.62
CA GLN A 349 11.82 -4.70 20.80
C GLN A 349 10.39 -4.18 20.88
N ILE A 350 9.47 -5.12 21.02
CA ILE A 350 8.05 -4.86 21.26
C ILE A 350 7.89 -4.42 22.73
N ALA A 351 7.40 -3.20 22.99
CA ALA A 351 7.16 -2.67 24.35
C ALA A 351 5.85 -1.84 24.45
N ALA A 352 5.37 -1.57 25.69
CA ALA A 352 4.11 -0.82 25.95
C ALA A 352 4.14 0.59 25.38
N ALA A 353 5.25 1.30 25.59
CA ALA A 353 5.41 2.69 25.17
C ALA A 353 5.58 2.88 23.65
N ASN A 354 5.53 1.81 22.86
CA ASN A 354 5.86 1.86 21.43
C ASN A 354 4.80 1.15 20.55
N PRO A 355 3.48 1.44 20.56
CA PRO A 355 2.43 0.53 20.04
C PRO A 355 2.20 0.42 18.52
N THR A 356 3.07 0.95 17.65
CA THR A 356 2.79 1.02 16.20
C THR A 356 3.52 -0.06 15.38
N SER A 357 3.42 -0.03 14.05
CA SER A 357 4.27 -0.84 13.15
C SER A 357 5.78 -0.69 13.42
N SER A 358 6.17 0.43 14.05
CA SER A 358 7.48 0.72 14.64
C SER A 358 8.03 -0.35 15.61
N LYS A 359 7.17 -1.20 16.21
CA LYS A 359 7.53 -2.26 17.19
C LYS A 359 8.52 -3.30 16.68
N ASP A 360 8.69 -3.34 15.37
CA ASP A 360 9.57 -4.30 14.68
C ASP A 360 10.86 -3.65 14.19
N GLY A 361 11.13 -2.43 14.65
CA GLY A 361 12.25 -1.61 14.23
C GLY A 361 12.10 -1.06 12.81
N VAL A 362 10.88 -0.99 12.27
CA VAL A 362 10.59 -0.43 10.94
C VAL A 362 9.39 0.50 10.97
N ASP A 363 9.62 1.78 10.75
CA ASP A 363 8.55 2.75 10.48
C ASP A 363 8.21 2.75 9.00
N HIS A 364 6.96 3.10 8.67
CA HIS A 364 6.55 3.25 7.29
C HIS A 364 5.58 4.42 7.10
N TRP A 365 5.75 5.11 5.97
CA TRP A 365 4.91 6.22 5.55
C TRP A 365 4.46 5.96 4.12
N VAL A 366 3.17 6.14 3.86
CA VAL A 366 2.58 5.90 2.55
C VAL A 366 1.87 7.16 2.08
N TYR A 367 2.08 7.51 0.82
CA TYR A 367 1.51 8.65 0.16
C TYR A 367 0.82 8.16 -1.11
N PHE A 368 -0.46 8.49 -1.26
CA PHE A 368 -1.19 8.25 -2.51
C PHE A 368 -1.52 9.56 -3.18
N ARG A 369 -1.42 9.61 -4.51
CA ARG A 369 -1.99 10.71 -5.27
C ARG A 369 -3.50 10.75 -5.02
N ALA A 370 -4.03 11.87 -4.53
CA ALA A 370 -5.46 12.01 -4.26
C ALA A 370 -6.21 12.20 -5.59
N ARG A 371 -7.21 11.35 -5.87
CA ARG A 371 -7.95 11.48 -7.14
C ARG A 371 -8.90 12.68 -7.09
N THR A 372 -9.35 13.08 -5.91
CA THR A 372 -10.15 14.30 -5.69
C THR A 372 -9.40 15.61 -5.98
N GLN A 373 -8.08 15.56 -6.18
CA GLN A 373 -7.23 16.74 -6.34
C GLN A 373 -6.41 16.71 -7.64
N LEU A 374 -6.81 15.95 -8.66
CA LEU A 374 -5.98 15.73 -9.87
C LEU A 374 -5.55 17.00 -10.62
N ASP A 375 -6.36 18.06 -10.56
CA ASP A 375 -6.06 19.35 -11.20
C ASP A 375 -5.54 20.42 -10.21
N ALA A 376 -5.38 20.06 -8.92
CA ALA A 376 -4.92 21.01 -7.92
C ALA A 376 -3.41 21.23 -8.05
N THR A 377 -2.93 22.44 -7.73
CA THR A 377 -1.49 22.75 -7.64
C THR A 377 -0.93 22.48 -6.24
N GLN A 378 -1.81 22.14 -5.27
CA GLN A 378 -1.48 21.84 -3.89
C GLN A 378 -2.28 20.63 -3.43
N ASN A 379 -1.80 19.94 -2.39
CA ASN A 379 -2.48 18.78 -1.80
C ASN A 379 -2.74 17.62 -2.78
N LEU A 380 -1.83 17.44 -3.76
CA LEU A 380 -1.90 16.37 -4.74
C LEU A 380 -1.76 14.98 -4.13
N PHE A 381 -1.13 14.87 -2.96
CA PHE A 381 -0.90 13.61 -2.27
C PHE A 381 -1.59 13.58 -0.93
N ARG A 382 -2.12 12.42 -0.56
CA ARG A 382 -2.66 12.14 0.76
C ARG A 382 -1.69 11.24 1.49
N PHE A 383 -1.25 11.67 2.67
CA PHE A 383 -0.56 10.81 3.62
C PHE A 383 -1.53 9.79 4.23
N ILE A 384 -1.08 8.56 4.39
CA ILE A 384 -1.84 7.43 4.91
C ILE A 384 -1.18 6.97 6.21
N PRO A 385 -1.76 7.33 7.37
CA PRO A 385 -1.33 6.80 8.65
C PRO A 385 -1.37 5.27 8.66
N ASP A 386 -0.48 4.64 9.41
CA ASP A 386 -0.47 3.17 9.55
C ASP A 386 -1.73 2.62 10.23
N THR A 387 -2.44 3.45 10.98
CA THR A 387 -3.74 3.19 11.60
C THR A 387 -4.91 3.21 10.62
N THR A 388 -4.73 3.78 9.42
CA THR A 388 -5.78 3.80 8.39
C THR A 388 -6.20 2.38 8.05
N GLN A 389 -7.51 2.16 7.96
CA GLN A 389 -8.09 0.86 7.65
C GLN A 389 -8.37 0.71 6.16
N GLY A 390 -8.44 -0.55 5.72
CA GLY A 390 -8.84 -0.89 4.36
C GLY A 390 -9.19 -2.37 4.23
N LEU A 391 -9.73 -2.75 3.07
CA LEU A 391 -9.95 -4.14 2.70
C LEU A 391 -8.79 -4.60 1.79
N PHE A 392 -8.05 -5.59 2.26
CA PHE A 392 -6.87 -6.13 1.58
C PHE A 392 -7.21 -7.49 1.00
N LEU A 393 -7.31 -7.55 -0.33
CA LEU A 393 -7.72 -8.76 -1.06
C LEU A 393 -6.54 -9.71 -1.32
N GLU A 394 -5.32 -9.24 -1.16
CA GLU A 394 -4.07 -9.91 -1.52
C GLU A 394 -3.78 -11.18 -0.69
N TYR A 395 -4.55 -11.41 0.39
CA TYR A 395 -4.43 -12.56 1.30
C TYR A 395 -5.36 -13.72 0.96
N GLY A 396 -6.02 -13.66 -0.19
CA GLY A 396 -6.97 -14.69 -0.58
C GLY A 396 -8.23 -14.67 0.30
N SER A 397 -8.49 -13.60 1.04
CA SER A 397 -9.77 -13.27 1.69
C SER A 397 -9.99 -11.76 1.64
N ALA A 398 -11.24 -11.33 1.71
CA ALA A 398 -11.57 -9.91 1.84
C ALA A 398 -11.31 -9.49 3.30
N LYS A 399 -10.03 -9.26 3.63
CA LYS A 399 -9.59 -9.01 5.01
C LYS A 399 -9.61 -7.52 5.32
N GLN A 400 -10.37 -7.10 6.32
CA GLN A 400 -10.26 -5.75 6.89
C GLN A 400 -9.09 -5.70 7.87
N THR A 401 -8.16 -4.75 7.71
CA THR A 401 -7.09 -4.50 8.68
C THR A 401 -6.54 -3.08 8.53
N THR A 402 -5.54 -2.71 9.33
CA THR A 402 -4.83 -1.42 9.20
C THR A 402 -3.68 -1.54 8.20
N PHE A 403 -3.26 -0.42 7.59
CA PHE A 403 -2.07 -0.37 6.73
C PHE A 403 -0.80 -0.86 7.46
N GLY A 404 -0.69 -0.62 8.76
CA GLY A 404 0.40 -1.13 9.59
C GLY A 404 0.35 -2.64 9.76
N GLY A 405 -0.82 -3.21 10.09
CA GLY A 405 -1.00 -4.66 10.17
C GLY A 405 -0.69 -5.35 8.84
N GLN A 406 -1.08 -4.72 7.74
CA GLN A 406 -0.79 -5.15 6.39
C GLN A 406 0.72 -5.14 6.08
N CYS A 407 1.38 -4.01 6.32
CA CYS A 407 2.79 -3.83 5.97
C CYS A 407 3.70 -4.75 6.81
N ALA A 408 3.32 -5.02 8.06
CA ALA A 408 4.06 -5.93 8.95
C ALA A 408 4.20 -7.35 8.38
N LEU A 409 3.26 -7.81 7.54
CA LEU A 409 3.30 -9.17 6.97
C LEU A 409 4.49 -9.40 6.02
N CYS A 410 5.05 -8.35 5.42
CA CYS A 410 6.14 -8.46 4.46
C CYS A 410 7.46 -7.82 4.91
N HIS A 411 7.45 -7.07 6.03
CA HIS A 411 8.54 -6.17 6.41
C HIS A 411 9.04 -6.30 7.85
N ARG A 412 8.59 -7.32 8.59
CA ARG A 412 9.03 -7.59 9.96
C ARG A 412 10.39 -8.31 10.00
N ALA A 413 11.24 -7.93 10.96
CA ALA A 413 12.62 -8.39 11.07
C ALA A 413 12.81 -9.78 11.69
N ASP A 414 11.88 -10.28 12.49
CA ASP A 414 12.09 -11.53 13.23
C ASP A 414 10.90 -12.49 13.10
N ILE A 415 11.16 -13.76 13.41
CA ILE A 415 10.32 -14.96 13.61
C ILE A 415 9.77 -15.77 12.43
N ASN A 416 9.41 -15.22 11.26
CA ASN A 416 8.88 -16.04 10.14
C ASN A 416 9.62 -15.88 8.79
N THR A 417 10.55 -14.93 8.68
CA THR A 417 11.41 -14.80 7.50
C THR A 417 12.88 -14.63 7.92
N PRO A 418 13.48 -15.67 8.56
CA PRO A 418 14.87 -15.65 9.02
C PRO A 418 15.91 -15.43 7.90
N THR A 419 15.48 -15.26 6.65
CA THR A 419 16.30 -15.02 5.46
C THR A 419 16.37 -13.54 5.03
N LEU A 420 15.64 -12.63 5.68
CA LEU A 420 15.58 -11.23 5.29
C LEU A 420 16.54 -10.34 6.10
N PRO A 421 17.32 -9.44 5.46
CA PRO A 421 18.04 -8.39 6.16
C PRO A 421 17.05 -7.47 6.89
N ARG A 422 17.12 -7.37 8.23
CA ARG A 422 16.32 -6.51 9.15
C ARG A 422 15.06 -5.85 8.53
N GLY A 423 14.07 -6.63 8.08
CA GLY A 423 12.80 -6.12 7.53
C GLY A 423 12.85 -5.47 6.12
N ILE A 424 14.02 -5.34 5.52
CA ILE A 424 14.23 -4.82 4.15
C ILE A 424 14.15 -5.96 3.13
N SER A 425 12.92 -6.33 2.76
CA SER A 425 12.68 -7.45 1.84
C SER A 425 13.22 -7.26 0.42
N THR A 426 13.54 -6.03 0.03
CA THR A 426 14.21 -5.69 -1.24
C THR A 426 15.66 -6.15 -1.27
N LEU A 427 16.30 -6.31 -0.11
CA LEU A 427 17.66 -6.84 0.04
C LEU A 427 17.68 -8.37 0.26
N ASN A 428 16.55 -9.06 0.13
CA ASN A 428 16.57 -10.54 0.11
C ASN A 428 17.42 -11.03 -1.06
N TRP A 429 18.37 -11.93 -0.81
CA TRP A 429 19.17 -12.53 -1.89
C TRP A 429 18.32 -13.19 -2.99
N ASN A 430 17.14 -13.72 -2.66
CA ASN A 430 16.18 -14.28 -3.65
C ASN A 430 15.59 -13.20 -4.58
N ALA A 431 15.62 -11.94 -4.15
CA ALA A 431 15.25 -10.80 -4.98
C ALA A 431 16.39 -10.39 -5.93
N LEU A 432 17.59 -10.98 -5.82
CA LEU A 432 18.75 -10.65 -6.64
C LEU A 432 19.00 -9.12 -6.71
N PRO A 433 19.16 -8.46 -5.55
CA PRO A 433 19.34 -7.01 -5.52
C PRO A 433 20.66 -6.64 -6.18
N LYS A 434 20.66 -5.57 -6.96
CA LYS A 434 21.86 -4.95 -7.53
C LYS A 434 21.62 -3.45 -7.69
N ILE A 435 22.70 -2.68 -7.78
CA ILE A 435 22.59 -1.25 -8.05
C ILE A 435 22.08 -1.08 -9.48
N ALA A 436 21.05 -0.25 -9.67
CA ALA A 436 20.57 0.10 -10.99
C ALA A 436 21.60 1.01 -11.67
N THR A 437 22.11 0.56 -12.82
CA THR A 437 23.07 1.32 -13.64
C THR A 437 22.39 2.07 -14.78
N ASP A 438 21.19 1.63 -15.18
CA ASP A 438 20.36 2.27 -16.20
C ASP A 438 18.88 2.23 -15.77
N PRO A 439 18.22 3.38 -15.57
CA PRO A 439 16.81 3.43 -15.20
C PRO A 439 15.88 2.82 -16.26
N LYS A 440 16.33 2.67 -17.52
CA LYS A 440 15.54 2.05 -18.60
C LYS A 440 15.35 0.56 -18.42
N VAL A 441 16.24 -0.13 -17.70
CA VAL A 441 16.14 -1.59 -17.48
C VAL A 441 14.82 -1.95 -16.80
N ARG A 442 14.44 -1.21 -15.75
CA ARG A 442 13.17 -1.46 -15.07
C ARG A 442 11.96 -1.14 -15.96
N ILE A 443 12.04 -0.05 -16.74
CA ILE A 443 10.97 0.33 -17.68
C ILE A 443 10.76 -0.78 -18.72
N GLN A 444 11.82 -1.27 -19.33
CA GLN A 444 11.77 -2.36 -20.31
C GLN A 444 11.19 -3.64 -19.70
N ALA A 445 11.65 -4.02 -18.50
CA ALA A 445 11.13 -5.18 -17.79
C ALA A 445 9.62 -5.06 -17.51
N VAL A 446 9.15 -3.90 -17.05
CA VAL A 446 7.72 -3.64 -16.81
C VAL A 446 6.90 -3.72 -18.10
N VAL A 447 7.41 -3.15 -19.20
CA VAL A 447 6.77 -3.23 -20.51
C VAL A 447 6.64 -4.68 -20.97
N SER A 448 7.70 -5.49 -20.82
CA SER A 448 7.66 -6.93 -21.14
C SER A 448 6.69 -7.69 -20.24
N GLU A 449 6.68 -7.43 -18.93
CA GLU A 449 5.75 -8.03 -17.96
C GLU A 449 4.29 -7.74 -18.36
N MET A 450 3.99 -6.53 -18.84
CA MET A 450 2.65 -6.10 -19.26
C MET A 450 2.12 -6.77 -20.54
N THR A 451 2.94 -7.50 -21.29
CA THR A 451 2.56 -8.15 -22.56
C THR A 451 1.27 -8.97 -22.40
N ARG A 452 1.20 -9.82 -21.37
CA ARG A 452 0.03 -10.66 -21.09
C ARG A 452 -1.26 -9.84 -20.90
N VAL A 453 -1.16 -8.70 -20.19
CA VAL A 453 -2.31 -7.82 -19.94
C VAL A 453 -2.80 -7.22 -21.27
N THR A 454 -1.87 -6.74 -22.09
CA THR A 454 -2.19 -6.08 -23.36
C THR A 454 -2.69 -7.05 -24.44
N GLU A 455 -2.19 -8.28 -24.47
CA GLU A 455 -2.70 -9.34 -25.34
C GLU A 455 -4.14 -9.73 -24.99
N GLN A 456 -4.43 -9.90 -23.69
CA GLN A 456 -5.79 -10.17 -23.23
C GLN A 456 -6.73 -9.00 -23.58
N LEU A 457 -6.24 -7.76 -23.44
CA LEU A 457 -7.01 -6.57 -23.77
C LEU A 457 -7.35 -6.51 -25.27
N ARG A 458 -6.38 -6.82 -26.14
CA ARG A 458 -6.58 -6.96 -27.59
C ARG A 458 -7.62 -8.05 -27.91
N SER A 459 -7.54 -9.21 -27.27
CA SER A 459 -8.50 -10.31 -27.45
C SER A 459 -9.93 -9.87 -27.16
N ARG A 460 -10.16 -9.25 -25.99
CA ARG A 460 -11.49 -8.78 -25.58
C ARG A 460 -12.07 -7.73 -26.51
N VAL A 461 -11.25 -6.82 -27.02
CA VAL A 461 -11.72 -5.84 -28.00
C VAL A 461 -12.03 -6.50 -29.35
N ALA A 462 -11.29 -7.52 -29.75
CA ALA A 462 -11.54 -8.27 -30.98
C ALA A 462 -12.84 -9.10 -30.91
N GLU A 463 -13.15 -9.71 -29.76
CA GLU A 463 -14.39 -10.46 -29.48
C GLU A 463 -15.68 -9.63 -29.65
N SER A 464 -15.54 -8.31 -29.73
CA SER A 464 -16.67 -7.39 -29.79
C SER A 464 -17.11 -6.96 -31.19
N LYS A 465 -16.39 -7.46 -32.21
CA LYS A 465 -16.71 -7.35 -33.63
C LYS A 465 -17.51 -8.56 -34.05
#